data_AF-A0A180EUU6-F1
#
_entry.id   AF-A0A180EUU6-F1
#
_cell.length_a   1.000
_cell.length_b   1.000
_cell.length_c   1.000
_cell.angle_alpha   90.00
_cell.angle_beta   90.00
_cell.angle_gamma   90.00
#
_symmetry.space_group_name_H-M   'P 1'
#
loop_
_entity.id
_entity.type
_entity.pdbx_description
1 polymer ?
#
loop_
_entity_poly.entity_id
_entity_poly.type
_entity_poly.pdbx_seq_one_letter_code
_entity_poly.pdbx_strand_id
1 'polypeptide(L)' 'MSQPQCNDRVCLLSDILCRTLKTSGKLPDKNPLRVKYLTEQCQDILLDGTERPIERPQDPDRQKSRYSGKKLIT' A
#
# COMPACT_ATOMS: atom_id res chain seq x y z
N MET A 1 -21.94 -2.15 -7.16
CA MET A 1 -21.26 -1.54 -6.00
C MET A 1 -20.54 -0.32 -6.53
N SER A 2 -20.91 0.90 -6.09
CA SER A 2 -20.19 2.09 -6.54
C SER A 2 -18.83 2.21 -5.83
N GLN A 3 -17.89 2.95 -6.42
CA GLN A 3 -16.57 3.17 -5.82
C GLN A 3 -16.66 3.73 -4.38
N PRO A 4 -17.55 4.70 -4.05
CA PRO A 4 -17.73 5.16 -2.68
C PRO A 4 -18.21 4.05 -1.72
N GLN A 5 -19.22 3.27 -2.13
CA GLN A 5 -19.74 2.17 -1.32
C GLN A 5 -18.69 1.08 -1.05
N CYS A 6 -17.79 0.85 -2.00
CA CYS A 6 -16.67 -0.07 -1.82
C CYS A 6 -15.65 0.50 -0.83
N ASN A 7 -15.31 1.79 -0.95
CA ASN A 7 -14.37 2.46 -0.07
C ASN A 7 -14.82 2.44 1.40
N ASP A 8 -16.10 2.71 1.66
CA ASP A 8 -16.65 2.69 3.03
C ASP A 8 -16.52 1.30 3.67
N ARG A 9 -16.79 0.25 2.89
CA ARG A 9 -16.65 -1.14 3.34
C ARG A 9 -15.19 -1.50 3.59
N VAL A 10 -14.27 -1.06 2.73
CA VAL A 10 -12.83 -1.26 2.94
C VAL A 10 -12.41 -0.61 4.25
N CYS A 11 -12.73 0.68 4.46
CA CYS A 11 -12.38 1.39 5.69
C CYS A 11 -12.92 0.70 6.95
N LEU A 12 -14.18 0.26 6.92
CA LEU A 12 -14.81 -0.43 8.06
C LEU A 12 -14.13 -1.77 8.37
N LEU A 13 -13.86 -2.57 7.33
CA LEU A 13 -13.34 -3.92 7.49
C LEU A 13 -11.82 -3.96 7.72
N SER A 14 -11.08 -2.93 7.29
CA SER A 14 -9.63 -2.85 7.46
C SER A 14 -9.20 -2.90 8.93
N ASP A 15 -9.92 -2.23 9.84
CA ASP A 15 -9.55 -2.24 11.27
C ASP A 15 -9.79 -3.62 11.89
N ILE A 16 -10.92 -4.26 11.55
CA ILE A 16 -11.25 -5.61 12.01
C ILE A 16 -10.21 -6.62 11.51
N LEU A 17 -9.85 -6.53 10.22
CA LEU A 17 -8.81 -7.36 9.62
C LEU A 17 -7.47 -7.16 10.32
N CYS A 18 -7.05 -5.91 10.54
CA CYS A 18 -5.78 -5.58 11.19
C CYS A 18 -5.70 -6.16 12.61
N ARG A 19 -6.77 -6.00 13.41
CA ARG A 19 -6.84 -6.57 14.76
C ARG A 19 -6.77 -8.09 14.74
N THR A 20 -7.47 -8.73 13.82
CA THR A 20 -7.50 -10.20 13.67
C THR A 20 -6.11 -10.74 13.30
N LEU A 21 -5.44 -10.11 12.33
CA LEU A 21 -4.09 -10.46 11.90
C LEU A 21 -3.05 -10.25 13.00
N LYS A 22 -3.21 -9.19 13.80
CA LYS A 22 -2.33 -8.93 14.96
C LYS A 22 -2.49 -10.01 16.02
N THR A 23 -3.72 -10.37 16.37
CA THR A 23 -4.00 -11.44 17.34
C THR A 23 -3.50 -12.81 16.87
N SER A 24 -3.60 -13.10 15.57
CA SER A 24 -3.10 -14.36 15.00
C SER A 24 -1.59 -14.38 14.74
N GLY A 25 -0.88 -13.28 14.99
CA GLY A 25 0.56 -13.15 14.71
C GLY A 25 0.91 -13.18 13.21
N LYS A 26 -0.06 -12.89 12.34
CA LYS A 26 0.07 -12.89 10.87
C LYS A 26 0.14 -11.48 10.29
N LEU A 27 0.33 -10.45 11.12
CA LEU A 27 0.45 -9.08 10.65
C LEU A 27 1.72 -8.94 9.79
N PRO A 28 1.65 -8.37 8.58
CA PRO A 28 2.83 -8.19 7.74
C PRO A 28 3.81 -7.23 8.38
N ASP A 29 5.09 -7.49 8.18
CA ASP A 29 6.16 -6.59 8.61
C ASP A 29 6.15 -5.33 7.75
N LYS A 30 6.31 -4.16 8.38
CA LYS A 30 6.31 -2.85 7.73
C LYS A 30 7.69 -2.20 7.75
N ASN A 31 8.68 -2.80 8.42
CA ASN A 31 10.03 -2.26 8.43
C ASN A 31 10.75 -2.63 7.12
N PRO A 32 11.07 -1.66 6.26
CA PRO A 32 11.64 -1.94 4.93
C PRO A 32 13.01 -2.62 5.01
N LEU A 33 13.81 -2.33 6.03
CA LEU A 33 15.11 -2.97 6.23
C LEU A 33 14.95 -4.45 6.59
N ARG A 34 13.97 -4.75 7.44
CA ARG A 34 13.68 -6.12 7.88
C ARG A 34 13.01 -6.94 6.78
N VAL A 35 12.10 -6.33 6.02
CA VAL A 35 11.53 -6.94 4.81
C VAL A 35 12.63 -7.26 3.82
N LYS A 36 13.52 -6.31 3.51
CA LYS A 36 14.65 -6.55 2.60
C LYS A 36 15.53 -7.70 3.06
N TYR A 37 15.91 -7.73 4.34
CA TYR A 37 16.65 -8.84 4.93
C TYR A 37 15.93 -10.18 4.76
N LEU A 38 14.63 -10.26 5.11
CA LEU A 38 13.84 -11.48 4.92
C LEU A 38 13.76 -11.89 3.44
N THR A 39 13.72 -10.92 2.52
CA THR A 39 13.74 -11.15 1.07
C THR A 39 15.02 -11.79 0.56
N GLU A 40 16.13 -11.56 1.25
CA GLU A 40 17.41 -12.19 0.94
C GLU A 40 17.53 -13.59 1.56
N GLN A 41 16.76 -13.90 2.62
CA GLN A 41 16.87 -15.15 3.38
C GLN A 41 15.77 -16.19 3.08
N CYS A 42 14.60 -15.75 2.62
CA CYS A 42 13.46 -16.63 2.36
C CYS A 42 13.17 -16.73 0.86
N GLN A 43 12.94 -17.96 0.39
CA GLN A 43 12.70 -18.24 -1.04
C GLN A 43 11.23 -18.03 -1.44
N ASP A 44 10.30 -18.21 -0.51
CA ASP A 44 8.86 -17.99 -0.71
C ASP A 44 8.39 -16.77 0.07
N ILE A 45 8.22 -15.65 -0.64
CA ILE A 45 7.70 -14.40 -0.09
C ILE A 45 6.55 -13.91 -0.96
N LEU A 46 5.41 -13.70 -0.32
CA LEU A 46 4.26 -13.05 -0.94
C LEU A 46 4.34 -11.54 -0.67
N LEU A 47 4.63 -10.77 -1.72
CA LEU A 47 4.60 -9.31 -1.66
C LEU A 47 3.15 -8.83 -1.76
N ASP A 48 2.60 -8.31 -0.66
CA ASP A 48 1.22 -7.77 -0.57
C ASP A 48 1.05 -6.42 -1.30
N GLY A 49 2.17 -5.82 -1.72
CA GLY A 49 2.21 -4.63 -2.56
C GLY A 49 3.64 -4.16 -2.74
N THR A 50 3.98 -3.66 -3.93
CA THR A 50 5.22 -2.92 -4.13
C THR A 50 4.95 -1.46 -3.86
N GLU A 51 5.66 -0.88 -2.89
CA GLU A 51 5.66 0.57 -2.75
C GLU A 51 6.22 1.21 -4.02
N ARG A 52 5.78 2.45 -4.27
CA ARG A 52 6.36 3.21 -5.38
C ARG A 52 7.81 3.50 -5.07
N PRO A 53 8.72 3.43 -6.06
CA PRO A 53 10.13 3.80 -5.86
C PRO A 53 10.33 5.23 -5.34
N ILE A 54 9.31 6.08 -5.50
CA ILE A 54 9.29 7.45 -5.01
C ILE A 54 7.96 7.62 -4.25
N GLU A 55 8.06 8.03 -2.98
CA GLU A 55 6.89 8.44 -2.20
C GLU A 55 6.14 9.55 -2.93
N ARG A 56 4.82 9.60 -2.73
CA ARG A 56 4.01 10.65 -3.36
C ARG A 56 4.45 12.00 -2.80
N PRO A 57 4.93 12.94 -3.63
CA PRO A 57 5.27 14.28 -3.15
C PRO A 57 4.03 14.91 -2.51
N GLN A 58 4.19 15.47 -1.30
CA GLN A 58 3.12 16.22 -0.62
C GLN A 58 2.98 17.63 -1.19
N ASP A 59 4.05 18.16 -1.76
CA ASP A 59 4.03 19.44 -2.47
C ASP A 59 3.16 19.33 -3.74
N PRO A 60 2.12 20.18 -3.90
CA PRO A 60 1.16 20.07 -4.99
C PRO A 60 1.79 20.22 -6.38
N ASP A 61 2.79 21.07 -6.53
CA ASP A 61 3.41 21.37 -7.82
C ASP A 61 4.38 20.26 -8.24
N ARG A 62 5.14 19.72 -7.28
CA ARG A 62 5.93 18.49 -7.48
C ARG A 62 5.06 17.29 -7.77
N GLN A 63 3.89 17.19 -7.15
CA GLN A 63 2.95 16.11 -7.43
C GLN A 63 2.39 16.22 -8.85
N LYS A 64 1.99 17.43 -9.30
CA LYS A 64 1.50 17.67 -10.68
C LYS A 64 2.57 17.40 -11.72
N SER A 65 3.79 17.88 -11.51
CA SER A 65 4.91 17.66 -12.46
C SER A 65 5.29 16.19 -12.62
N ARG A 66 5.10 15.37 -11.57
CA ARG A 66 5.34 13.92 -11.59
C ARG A 66 4.09 13.10 -11.89
N TYR A 67 2.96 13.74 -12.17
CA TYR A 67 1.71 13.06 -12.46
C TYR A 67 1.75 12.44 -13.86
N SER A 68 1.89 11.11 -13.91
CA SER A 68 1.88 10.31 -15.15
C SER A 68 0.47 9.97 -15.66
N GLY A 69 -0.60 10.48 -15.02
CA GLY A 69 -1.98 10.16 -15.40
C GLY A 69 -2.34 10.59 -16.82
N LYS A 70 -3.48 10.11 -17.32
CA LYS A 70 -4.04 10.49 -18.63
C LYS A 70 -4.12 12.01 -18.72
N LYS A 71 -3.28 12.59 -19.57
CA LYS A 71 -3.38 14.00 -19.93
C LYS A 71 -4.65 14.17 -20.77
N LEU A 72 -5.48 15.13 -20.41
CA LEU A 72 -6.58 15.56 -21.26
C LEU A 72 -5.93 16.10 -22.54
N ILE A 73 -6.13 15.38 -23.64
CA ILE A 73 -5.84 15.90 -24.97
C ILE A 73 -6.93 16.94 -25.20
N THR A 74 -6.56 18.21 -25.13
CA THR A 74 -7.40 19.34 -25.57
C THR A 74 -7.04 19.66 -27.00
#